data_AF-A0A4Q2Z6W3-F1
#
_entry.id   AF-A0A4Q2Z6W3-F1
#
_cell.length_a   1.000
_cell.length_b   1.000
_cell.length_c   1.000
_cell.angle_alpha   90.00
_cell.angle_beta   90.00
_cell.angle_gamma   90.00
#
_symmetry.space_group_name_H-M   'P 1'
#
loop_
_entity.id
_entity.type
_entity.pdbx_description
1 polymer ?
#
loop_
_entity_poly.entity_id
_entity_poly.type
_entity_poly.pdbx_seq_one_letter_code
_entity_poly.pdbx_strand_id
1 'polypeptide(L)' 'MQIIVRDNNVDQALRALKKKLQREGVYREMKL' A
#
# COMPACT_ATOMS: atom_id res chain seq x y z
N MET A 1 -2.25 5.43 -6.18
CA MET A 1 -2.12 3.96 -6.11
C MET A 1 -3.49 3.35 -5.84
N GLN A 2 -3.91 2.33 -6.60
CA GLN A 2 -5.19 1.63 -6.37
C GLN A 2 -4.94 0.14 -6.12
N ILE A 3 -5.74 -0.47 -5.25
CA ILE A 3 -5.69 -1.90 -4.92
C ILE A 3 -7.08 -2.48 -4.92
N ILE A 4 -7.18 -3.68 -5.50
CA ILE A 4 -8.41 -4.47 -5.52
C ILE A 4 -8.49 -5.25 -4.21
N VAL A 5 -9.58 -5.05 -3.47
CA VAL A 5 -9.89 -5.87 -2.30
C VAL A 5 -10.53 -7.16 -2.81
N ARG A 6 -9.98 -8.30 -2.39
CA ARG A 6 -10.54 -9.64 -2.65
C ARG A 6 -11.07 -10.21 -1.35
N ASP A 7 -12.12 -11.02 -1.44
CA ASP A 7 -12.66 -11.79 -0.32
C ASP A 7 -13.04 -10.93 0.90
N ASN A 8 -13.43 -9.66 0.68
CA ASN A 8 -13.68 -8.66 1.72
C ASN A 8 -12.52 -8.46 2.72
N ASN A 9 -11.30 -8.86 2.38
CA ASN A 9 -10.15 -8.77 3.26
C ASN A 9 -9.41 -7.44 3.07
N VAL A 10 -9.93 -6.40 3.72
CA VAL A 10 -9.38 -5.04 3.65
C VAL A 10 -8.01 -4.95 4.31
N ASP A 11 -7.78 -5.65 5.43
CA ASP A 11 -6.50 -5.66 6.15
C ASP A 11 -5.34 -6.17 5.29
N GLN A 12 -5.57 -7.26 4.55
CA GLN A 12 -4.56 -7.79 3.63
C GLN A 12 -4.28 -6.81 2.49
N ALA A 13 -5.33 -6.19 1.94
CA ALA A 13 -5.19 -5.18 0.90
C ALA A 13 -4.37 -3.98 1.39
N LEU A 14 -4.61 -3.51 2.62
CA LEU A 14 -3.84 -2.41 3.23
C LEU A 14 -2.38 -2.80 3.49
N ARG A 15 -2.09 -4.02 3.94
CA ARG A 15 -0.71 -4.51 4.08
C ARG A 15 0.01 -4.59 2.74
N ALA A 16 -0.67 -5.04 1.69
CA ALA A 16 -0.12 -5.06 0.34
C ALA A 16 0.14 -3.64 -0.18
N LEU A 17 -0.77 -2.70 0.08
CA LEU A 17 -0.62 -1.28 -0.25
C LEU A 17 0.63 -0.68 0.36
N LYS A 18 0.76 -0.84 1.68
CA LYS A 18 1.89 -0.33 2.44
C LYS A 18 3.22 -0.85 1.88
N LYS A 19 3.32 -2.15 1.61
CA LYS A 19 4.52 -2.76 1.02
C LYS A 19 4.84 -2.17 -0.37
N LYS A 20 3.83 -1.98 -1.22
CA LYS A 20 4.02 -1.43 -2.56
C LYS A 20 4.49 0.02 -2.52
N LEU A 21 3.85 0.86 -1.70
CA LEU A 21 4.24 2.26 -1.48
C LEU A 21 5.65 2.39 -0.88
N GLN A 22 6.04 1.50 0.02
CA GLN A 22 7.40 1.47 0.58
C GLN A 22 8.46 1.14 -0.48
N ARG A 23 8.18 0.18 -1.37
CA ARG A 23 9.09 -0.21 -2.46
C ARG A 23 9.25 0.90 -3.50
N GLU A 24 8.17 1.61 -3.78
CA GLU A 24 8.18 2.75 -4.72
C GLU A 24 8.81 4.00 -4.11
N GLY A 25 9.25 3.97 -2.84
CA GLY A 25 9.94 5.10 -2.23
C GLY A 25 9.04 6.29 -1.86
N VAL A 26 7.73 6.21 -2.14
CA VAL A 26 6.74 7.28 -1.86
C VAL A 26 6.77 7.71 -0.39
N TYR A 27 6.98 6.77 0.54
CA TYR A 27 7.13 7.09 1.97
C TYR A 27 8.37 7.92 2.32
N ARG A 28 9.42 7.89 1.48
CA ARG A 28 10.63 8.69 1.66
C ARG A 28 10.42 10.11 1.14
N GLU A 29 9.71 10.24 0.03
CA GLU A 29 9.35 11.54 -0.56
C GLU A 29 8.35 12.31 0.31
N MET A 30 7.43 11.63 0.99
CA MET A 30 6.47 12.27 1.92
C MET A 30 7.08 12.77 3.24
N LYS A 31 8.34 12.44 3.54
CA LYS A 31 9.03 12.85 4.77
C LYS A 31 9.90 14.09 4.59
N LEU A 32 10.04 14.58 3.35
CA LEU A 32 10.63 15.86 2.98
C LEU A 32 9.53 16.94 2.96
#